data_AF-A0A0Q0JQ11-F1
#
_entry.id   AF-A0A0Q0JQ11-F1
#
_cell.length_a   1.000
_cell.length_b   1.000
_cell.length_c   1.000
_cell.angle_alpha   90.00
_cell.angle_beta   90.00
_cell.angle_gamma   90.00
#
_symmetry.space_group_name_H-M   'P 1'
#
loop_
_entity.id
_entity.type
_entity.pdbx_description
1 polymer ?
#
loop_
_entity_poly.entity_id
_entity_poly.type
_entity_poly.pdbx_seq_one_letter_code
_entity_poly.pdbx_strand_id
1 'polypeptide(L)'
;MTLSSLFDIAPYSWSAIGSAAFCGAIIGMERQLRGKPVGIRTSALIVLGTYLFLSTAFMLHGEDIDHSRVVGQIITGIGFLGAGVMLAKDGAVVGVTSAATIWVLASIGVVIATDNLLAAIKLSVLVVGILYGVDVLEAKFKSLGRGVHARVKRYSKLYYRKEK
;
A
#
# COMPACT_ATOMS: atom_id res chain seq x y z
N MET A 1 -36.86 -3.72 12.54
CA MET A 1 -35.57 -3.96 11.86
C MET A 1 -35.59 -5.39 11.35
N THR A 2 -35.50 -5.59 10.05
CA THR A 2 -35.40 -6.94 9.45
C THR A 2 -33.94 -7.41 9.55
N LEU A 3 -33.69 -8.72 9.64
CA LEU A 3 -32.31 -9.26 9.63
C LEU A 3 -31.51 -8.79 8.42
N SER A 4 -32.17 -8.58 7.28
CA SER A 4 -31.57 -8.03 6.06
C SER A 4 -31.01 -6.62 6.22
N SER A 5 -31.68 -5.73 6.97
CA SER A 5 -31.20 -4.36 7.19
C SER A 5 -29.99 -4.28 8.11
N LEU A 6 -29.66 -5.38 8.81
CA LEU A 6 -28.49 -5.45 9.69
C LEU A 6 -27.20 -5.78 8.92
N PHE A 7 -27.33 -6.49 7.79
CA PHE A 7 -26.21 -6.87 6.93
C PHE A 7 -26.11 -6.01 5.67
N ASP A 8 -27.11 -5.19 5.39
CA ASP A 8 -27.05 -4.19 4.34
C ASP A 8 -26.08 -3.08 4.73
N ILE A 9 -25.11 -2.86 3.87
CA ILE A 9 -24.06 -1.85 4.03
C ILE A 9 -24.02 -0.93 2.81
N ALA A 10 -25.11 -0.82 2.05
CA ALA A 10 -25.22 0.10 0.93
C ALA A 10 -24.69 1.50 1.31
N PRO A 11 -23.86 2.13 0.46
CA PRO A 11 -23.53 1.78 -0.93
C PRO A 11 -22.44 0.70 -1.08
N TYR A 12 -21.89 0.21 0.03
CA TYR A 12 -20.72 -0.65 0.03
C TYR A 12 -21.10 -2.10 -0.25
N SER A 13 -20.11 -2.91 -0.60
CA SER A 13 -20.28 -4.33 -0.86
C SER A 13 -19.31 -5.15 -0.03
N TRP A 14 -19.81 -6.22 0.59
CA TRP A 14 -19.00 -7.18 1.33
C TRP A 14 -17.92 -7.84 0.46
N SER A 15 -18.19 -8.06 -0.83
CA SER A 15 -17.20 -8.61 -1.75
C SER A 15 -16.06 -7.62 -2.03
N ALA A 16 -16.36 -6.32 -2.11
CA ALA A 16 -15.37 -5.27 -2.27
C ALA A 16 -14.53 -5.09 -1.00
N ILE A 17 -15.16 -5.08 0.19
CA ILE A 17 -14.45 -5.05 1.48
C ILE A 17 -13.54 -6.27 1.64
N GLY A 18 -14.05 -7.47 1.34
CA GLY A 18 -13.26 -8.70 1.37
C GLY A 18 -12.09 -8.66 0.40
N SER A 19 -12.31 -8.16 -0.82
CA SER A 19 -11.26 -7.98 -1.82
C SER A 19 -10.21 -6.95 -1.38
N ALA A 20 -10.61 -5.84 -0.76
CA ALA A 20 -9.70 -4.83 -0.26
C ALA A 20 -8.80 -5.38 0.85
N ALA A 21 -9.40 -6.09 1.81
CA ALA A 21 -8.68 -6.76 2.88
C ALA A 21 -7.71 -7.81 2.32
N PHE A 22 -8.16 -8.63 1.37
CA PHE A 22 -7.34 -9.66 0.73
C PHE A 22 -6.15 -9.09 -0.05
N CYS A 23 -6.40 -8.12 -0.93
CA CYS A 23 -5.37 -7.46 -1.74
C CYS A 23 -4.32 -6.78 -0.86
N GLY A 24 -4.76 -6.03 0.15
CA GLY A 24 -3.85 -5.42 1.13
C GLY A 24 -3.09 -6.43 1.96
N ALA A 25 -3.73 -7.53 2.36
CA ALA A 25 -3.09 -8.59 3.14
C ALA A 25 -2.00 -9.32 2.36
N ILE A 26 -2.20 -9.62 1.07
CA ILE A 26 -1.18 -10.30 0.25
C ILE A 26 0.09 -9.45 0.11
N ILE A 27 -0.06 -8.16 -0.20
CA ILE A 27 1.07 -7.24 -0.29
C ILE A 27 1.71 -7.06 1.09
N GLY A 28 0.91 -6.81 2.12
CA GLY A 28 1.39 -6.61 3.48
C GLY A 28 2.06 -7.84 4.10
N MET A 29 1.69 -9.04 3.68
CA MET A 29 2.32 -10.30 4.10
C MET A 29 3.75 -10.38 3.58
N GLU A 30 3.97 -10.05 2.30
CA GLU A 30 5.31 -9.93 1.72
C GLU A 30 6.17 -8.95 2.53
N ARG A 31 5.61 -7.76 2.83
CA ARG A 31 6.31 -6.73 3.63
C ARG A 31 6.68 -7.26 5.02
N GLN A 32 5.72 -7.87 5.70
CA GLN A 32 5.85 -8.32 7.08
C GLN A 32 6.83 -9.48 7.22
N LEU A 33 6.79 -10.47 6.30
CA LEU A 33 7.74 -11.59 6.29
C LEU A 33 9.18 -11.14 6.05
N ARG A 34 9.38 -10.02 5.33
CA ARG A 34 10.71 -9.45 5.08
C ARG A 34 11.16 -8.41 6.11
N GLY A 35 10.39 -8.22 7.19
CA GLY A 35 10.69 -7.25 8.24
C GLY A 35 10.69 -5.80 7.74
N LYS A 36 9.90 -5.50 6.71
CA LYS A 36 9.80 -4.17 6.12
C LYS A 36 8.60 -3.41 6.70
N PRO A 37 8.62 -2.08 6.73
CA PRO A 37 7.47 -1.29 7.14
C PRO A 37 6.24 -1.56 6.27
N VAL A 38 5.05 -1.25 6.81
CA VAL A 38 3.74 -1.40 6.15
C VAL A 38 3.33 -2.87 6.01
N GLY A 39 3.15 -3.55 7.16
CA GLY A 39 2.74 -4.96 7.21
C GLY A 39 1.27 -5.19 6.85
N ILE A 40 0.74 -6.38 7.18
CA ILE A 40 -0.61 -6.83 6.80
C ILE A 40 -1.68 -5.83 7.26
N ARG A 41 -1.67 -5.44 8.53
CA ARG A 41 -2.67 -4.53 9.12
C ARG A 41 -2.70 -3.18 8.41
N THR A 42 -1.54 -2.55 8.25
CA THR A 42 -1.44 -1.23 7.62
C THR A 42 -1.85 -1.30 6.16
N SER A 43 -1.40 -2.34 5.44
CA SER A 43 -1.71 -2.50 4.02
C SER A 43 -3.21 -2.70 3.79
N ALA A 44 -3.87 -3.57 4.55
CA ALA A 44 -5.31 -3.79 4.46
C ALA A 44 -6.11 -2.51 4.74
N LEU A 45 -5.72 -1.72 5.75
CA LEU A 45 -6.39 -0.47 6.10
C LEU A 45 -6.23 0.61 5.03
N ILE A 46 -5.08 0.67 4.34
CA ILE A 46 -4.88 1.62 3.23
C ILE A 46 -5.84 1.28 2.08
N VAL A 47 -5.85 0.02 1.62
CA VAL A 47 -6.72 -0.39 0.50
C VAL A 47 -8.20 -0.19 0.85
N LEU A 48 -8.60 -0.62 2.05
CA LEU A 48 -9.98 -0.48 2.53
C LEU A 48 -10.39 0.99 2.67
N GLY A 49 -9.55 1.82 3.29
CA GLY A 49 -9.84 3.24 3.48
C GLY A 49 -10.01 3.97 2.14
N THR A 50 -9.15 3.68 1.17
CA THR A 50 -9.28 4.26 -0.18
C THR A 50 -10.56 3.82 -0.88
N TYR A 51 -10.93 2.53 -0.78
CA TYR A 51 -12.22 2.04 -1.27
C TYR A 51 -13.39 2.81 -0.65
N LEU A 52 -13.42 2.91 0.69
CA LEU A 52 -14.51 3.56 1.41
C LEU A 52 -14.63 5.05 1.01
N PHE A 53 -13.52 5.79 0.96
CA PHE A 53 -13.57 7.20 0.56
C PHE A 53 -14.09 7.39 -0.86
N LEU A 54 -13.64 6.57 -1.81
CA LEU A 54 -14.05 6.73 -3.20
C LEU A 54 -15.49 6.25 -3.45
N SER A 55 -15.89 5.13 -2.85
CA SER A 55 -17.29 4.68 -2.90
C SER A 55 -18.24 5.68 -2.23
N THR A 56 -17.83 6.33 -1.14
CA THR A 56 -18.60 7.43 -0.54
C THR A 56 -18.74 8.59 -1.52
N ALA A 57 -17.66 8.97 -2.20
CA ALA A 57 -17.70 10.06 -3.17
C ALA A 57 -18.65 9.78 -4.34
N PHE A 58 -18.72 8.54 -4.82
CA PHE A 58 -19.65 8.15 -5.88
C PHE A 58 -21.13 8.22 -5.49
N MET A 59 -21.45 8.21 -4.19
CA MET A 59 -22.82 8.47 -3.72
C MET A 59 -23.21 9.94 -3.75
N LEU A 60 -22.22 10.84 -3.71
CA LEU A 60 -22.53 12.25 -3.66
C LEU A 60 -23.04 12.65 -5.05
N HIS A 61 -24.24 13.23 -5.09
CA HIS A 61 -24.89 13.67 -6.33
C HIS A 61 -24.96 15.20 -6.38
N GLY A 62 -24.66 15.78 -7.54
CA GLY A 62 -24.72 17.22 -7.80
C GLY A 62 -23.91 17.58 -9.05
N GLU A 63 -24.33 18.58 -9.82
CA GLU A 63 -23.66 18.98 -11.08
C GLU A 63 -22.20 19.42 -10.88
N ASP A 64 -21.83 19.84 -9.66
CA ASP A 64 -20.49 20.34 -9.32
C ASP A 64 -19.55 19.29 -8.68
N ILE A 65 -19.93 18.01 -8.66
CA ILE A 65 -19.14 16.96 -8.01
C ILE A 65 -18.15 16.33 -8.99
N ASP A 66 -16.89 16.77 -8.90
CA ASP A 66 -15.78 16.15 -9.62
C ASP A 66 -15.16 15.00 -8.82
N HIS A 67 -15.44 13.76 -9.22
CA HIS A 67 -14.84 12.55 -8.63
C HIS A 67 -13.32 12.51 -8.80
N SER A 68 -12.78 13.11 -9.86
CA SER A 68 -11.33 13.20 -10.11
C SER A 68 -10.65 14.01 -9.02
N ARG A 69 -11.32 15.04 -8.50
CA ARG A 69 -10.84 15.82 -7.35
C ARG A 69 -10.68 14.96 -6.10
N VAL A 70 -11.64 14.06 -5.82
CA VAL A 70 -11.55 13.15 -4.68
C VAL A 70 -10.37 12.20 -4.82
N VAL A 71 -10.19 11.59 -6.00
CA VAL A 71 -9.01 10.74 -6.28
C VAL A 71 -7.71 11.54 -6.09
N GLY A 72 -7.67 12.79 -6.55
CA GLY A 72 -6.53 13.68 -6.33
C GLY A 72 -6.23 13.96 -4.85
N GLN A 73 -7.27 14.16 -4.03
CA GLN A 73 -7.12 14.36 -2.59
C GLN A 73 -6.65 13.08 -1.87
N ILE A 74 -7.14 11.91 -2.29
CA ILE A 74 -6.67 10.61 -1.80
C ILE A 74 -5.17 10.45 -2.10
N ILE A 75 -4.74 10.71 -3.35
CA ILE A 75 -3.32 10.63 -3.74
C ILE A 75 -2.47 11.58 -2.91
N THR A 76 -2.94 12.80 -2.69
CA THR A 76 -2.27 13.82 -1.88
C THR A 76 -2.12 13.36 -0.43
N GLY A 77 -3.20 12.86 0.19
CA GLY A 77 -3.20 12.39 1.58
C GLY A 77 -2.31 11.16 1.80
N ILE A 78 -2.28 10.22 0.87
CA ILE A 78 -1.40 9.04 0.92
C ILE A 78 0.08 9.43 0.76
N GLY A 79 0.37 10.55 0.10
CA GLY A 79 1.71 11.14 0.08
C GLY A 79 2.26 11.43 1.49
N PHE A 80 1.41 11.86 2.43
CA PHE A 80 1.82 12.08 3.82
C PHE A 80 2.19 10.77 4.53
N LEU A 81 1.40 9.70 4.34
CA LEU A 81 1.72 8.37 4.88
C LEU A 81 3.03 7.82 4.29
N GLY A 82 3.23 8.02 2.98
CA GLY A 82 4.47 7.66 2.28
C GLY A 82 5.68 8.43 2.81
N ALA A 83 5.57 9.74 3.00
CA ALA A 83 6.63 10.55 3.59
C ALA A 83 6.92 10.12 5.03
N GLY A 84 5.90 9.79 5.83
CA GLY A 84 6.04 9.37 7.22
C GLY A 84 6.79 8.05 7.41
N VAL A 85 6.84 7.17 6.39
CA VAL A 85 7.64 5.93 6.43
C VAL A 85 9.06 6.12 5.90
N MET A 86 9.35 7.25 5.25
CA MET A 86 10.69 7.57 4.76
C MET A 86 11.52 8.20 5.87
N LEU A 87 12.74 7.70 6.05
CA LEU A 87 13.68 8.23 7.03
C LEU A 87 15.00 8.58 6.34
N ALA A 88 15.50 9.79 6.59
CA ALA A 88 16.83 10.20 6.19
C ALA A 88 17.80 9.96 7.35
N LYS A 89 18.88 9.20 7.10
CA LYS A 89 19.94 8.95 8.08
C LYS A 89 21.29 8.90 7.39
N ASP A 90 22.25 9.69 7.88
CA ASP A 90 23.66 9.71 7.44
C ASP A 90 23.84 9.79 5.91
N GLY A 91 23.06 10.66 5.26
CA GLY A 91 23.12 10.88 3.81
C GLY A 91 22.50 9.76 2.96
N ALA A 92 21.69 8.88 3.56
CA ALA A 92 20.89 7.89 2.86
C ALA A 92 19.40 8.00 3.25
N VAL A 93 18.51 7.75 2.29
CA VAL A 93 17.06 7.68 2.52
C VAL A 93 16.63 6.21 2.51
N VAL A 94 15.95 5.79 3.57
CA VAL A 94 15.35 4.46 3.70
C VAL A 94 13.83 4.56 3.67
N GLY A 95 13.16 3.46 3.35
CA GLY A 95 11.69 3.41 3.31
C GLY A 95 11.06 3.81 1.97
N VAL A 96 11.85 4.17 0.95
CA VAL A 96 11.35 4.58 -0.38
C VAL A 96 10.44 3.52 -1.01
N THR A 97 10.84 2.25 -1.01
CA THR A 97 9.98 1.16 -1.52
C THR A 97 8.70 0.99 -0.72
N SER A 98 8.74 1.20 0.61
CA SER A 98 7.55 1.15 1.45
C SER A 98 6.61 2.34 1.15
N ALA A 99 7.15 3.53 0.90
CA ALA A 99 6.36 4.68 0.44
C ALA A 99 5.70 4.41 -0.92
N ALA A 100 6.45 3.84 -1.88
CA ALA A 100 5.89 3.41 -3.16
C ALA A 100 4.81 2.31 -2.99
N THR A 101 5.00 1.39 -2.04
CA THR A 101 4.01 0.35 -1.73
C THR A 101 2.71 0.96 -1.20
N ILE A 102 2.79 1.95 -0.29
CA ILE A 102 1.63 2.70 0.21
C ILE A 102 0.86 3.36 -0.94
N TRP A 103 1.58 3.96 -1.90
CA TRP A 103 0.97 4.59 -3.06
C TRP A 103 0.21 3.60 -3.95
N VAL A 104 0.78 2.42 -4.21
CA VAL A 104 0.11 1.40 -5.02
C VAL A 104 -1.06 0.75 -4.27
N LEU A 105 -0.95 0.55 -2.95
CA LEU A 105 -2.06 0.05 -2.12
C LEU A 105 -3.30 0.95 -2.25
N ALA A 106 -3.09 2.27 -2.22
CA ALA A 106 -4.17 3.22 -2.45
C ALA A 106 -4.79 3.07 -3.84
N SER A 107 -3.95 2.99 -4.89
CA SER A 107 -4.42 2.77 -6.26
C SER A 107 -5.27 1.50 -6.39
N ILE A 108 -4.90 0.41 -5.69
CA ILE A 108 -5.72 -0.82 -5.66
C ILE A 108 -7.10 -0.56 -5.03
N GLY A 109 -7.18 0.24 -3.96
CA GLY A 109 -8.46 0.63 -3.37
C GLY A 109 -9.36 1.42 -4.34
N VAL A 110 -8.76 2.29 -5.17
CA VAL A 110 -9.47 3.00 -6.25
C VAL A 110 -10.04 2.02 -7.27
N VAL A 111 -9.25 1.03 -7.69
CA VAL A 111 -9.69 -0.01 -8.63
C VAL A 111 -10.86 -0.82 -8.06
N ILE A 112 -10.81 -1.14 -6.76
CA ILE A 112 -11.91 -1.85 -6.08
C ILE A 112 -13.18 -1.01 -6.04
N ALA A 113 -13.09 0.30 -5.77
CA ALA A 113 -14.24 1.20 -5.75
C ALA A 113 -14.91 1.39 -7.11
N THR A 114 -14.23 1.06 -8.22
CA THR A 114 -14.79 1.04 -9.58
C THR A 114 -15.34 -0.33 -10.00
N ASP A 115 -15.61 -1.21 -9.03
CA ASP A 115 -16.13 -2.58 -9.19
C ASP A 115 -15.21 -3.55 -9.97
N ASN A 116 -13.93 -3.20 -10.14
CA ASN A 116 -12.96 -4.01 -10.89
C ASN A 116 -12.17 -4.99 -9.99
N LEU A 117 -12.86 -5.88 -9.28
CA LEU A 117 -12.25 -6.77 -8.26
C LEU A 117 -11.16 -7.70 -8.82
N LEU A 118 -11.39 -8.28 -10.00
CA LEU A 118 -10.40 -9.17 -10.62
C LEU A 118 -9.12 -8.43 -11.03
N ALA A 119 -9.26 -7.18 -11.49
CA ALA A 119 -8.11 -6.34 -11.82
C ALA A 119 -7.31 -5.99 -10.56
N ALA A 120 -7.98 -5.65 -9.46
CA ALA A 120 -7.35 -5.40 -8.17
C ALA A 120 -6.48 -6.58 -7.71
N ILE A 121 -7.01 -7.81 -7.77
CA ILE A 121 -6.27 -9.02 -7.39
C ILE A 121 -5.05 -9.23 -8.30
N LYS A 122 -5.21 -9.10 -9.62
CA LYS A 122 -4.10 -9.24 -10.58
C LYS A 122 -3.00 -8.20 -10.32
N LEU A 123 -3.37 -6.96 -10.04
CA LEU A 123 -2.43 -5.89 -9.68
C LEU A 123 -1.72 -6.18 -8.36
N SER A 124 -2.42 -6.68 -7.33
CA SER A 124 -1.77 -7.08 -6.08
C SER A 124 -0.75 -8.20 -6.25
N VAL A 125 -1.06 -9.21 -7.08
CA VAL A 125 -0.12 -10.28 -7.42
C VAL A 125 1.09 -9.73 -8.17
N LEU A 126 0.87 -8.82 -9.13
CA LEU A 126 1.96 -8.14 -9.85
C LEU A 126 2.86 -7.36 -8.89
N VAL A 127 2.29 -6.62 -7.93
CA VAL A 127 3.06 -5.88 -6.91
C VAL A 127 3.93 -6.82 -6.09
N VAL A 128 3.36 -7.92 -5.58
CA VAL A 128 4.16 -8.94 -4.87
C VAL A 128 5.24 -9.53 -5.77
N GLY A 129 4.93 -9.79 -7.04
CA GLY A 129 5.90 -10.25 -8.04
C GLY A 129 7.07 -9.29 -8.23
N ILE A 130 6.81 -7.98 -8.27
CA ILE A 130 7.86 -6.94 -8.36
C ILE A 130 8.69 -6.91 -7.08
N LEU A 131 8.04 -6.84 -5.91
CA LEU A 131 8.72 -6.76 -4.62
C LEU A 131 9.61 -7.99 -4.38
N TYR A 132 9.05 -9.18 -4.59
CA TYR A 132 9.76 -10.45 -4.43
C TYR A 132 10.84 -10.62 -5.50
N GLY A 133 10.51 -10.34 -6.77
CA GLY A 133 11.39 -10.54 -7.91
C GLY A 133 12.65 -9.68 -7.83
N VAL A 134 12.51 -8.40 -7.50
CA VAL A 134 13.66 -7.50 -7.31
C VAL A 134 14.56 -7.98 -6.18
N ASP A 135 13.98 -8.38 -5.05
CA ASP A 135 14.76 -8.90 -3.92
C ASP A 135 15.55 -10.18 -4.29
N VAL A 136 14.96 -11.09 -5.09
CA VAL A 136 15.65 -12.29 -5.58
C VAL A 136 16.76 -11.93 -6.57
N LEU A 137 16.54 -10.96 -7.44
CA LEU A 137 17.55 -10.49 -8.39
C LEU A 137 18.74 -9.83 -7.68
N GLU A 138 18.49 -9.00 -6.66
CA GLU A 138 19.54 -8.41 -5.84
C GLU A 138 20.37 -9.46 -5.09
N ALA A 139 19.73 -10.54 -4.63
CA ALA A 139 20.42 -11.66 -3.97
C ALA A 139 21.33 -12.44 -4.93
N LYS A 140 20.90 -12.63 -6.18
CA LYS A 140 21.67 -13.34 -7.22
C LYS A 140 22.79 -12.48 -7.81
N PHE A 141 22.53 -11.20 -8.06
CA PHE A 141 23.47 -10.30 -8.73
C PHE A 141 23.97 -9.21 -7.77
N LYS A 142 25.10 -9.47 -7.10
CA LYS A 142 25.77 -8.50 -6.21
C LYS A 142 26.12 -7.15 -6.88
N SER A 143 26.17 -7.12 -8.22
CA SER A 143 26.32 -5.91 -9.02
C SER A 143 25.17 -4.91 -8.80
N LEU A 144 23.94 -5.39 -8.60
CA LEU A 144 22.74 -4.56 -8.42
C LEU A 144 22.68 -3.95 -7.00
N GLY A 145 23.29 -4.61 -6.02
CA GLY A 145 23.38 -4.11 -4.64
C GLY A 145 24.44 -3.03 -4.41
N ARG A 146 25.28 -2.71 -5.41
CA ARG A 146 26.33 -1.66 -5.32
C ARG A 146 25.71 -0.28 -5.57
N GLY A 147 25.09 0.28 -4.54
CA GLY A 147 24.51 1.63 -4.57
C GLY A 147 24.12 2.14 -3.18
N VAL A 148 23.03 2.91 -3.08
CA VAL A 148 22.51 3.45 -1.81
C VAL A 148 22.31 2.36 -0.75
N HIS A 149 21.87 1.15 -1.15
CA HIS A 149 21.66 0.02 -0.26
C HIS A 149 22.94 -0.50 0.44
N ALA A 150 24.11 -0.43 -0.22
CA ALA A 150 25.39 -0.81 0.38
C ALA A 150 25.82 0.19 1.48
N ARG A 151 25.52 1.48 1.29
CA ARG A 151 25.78 2.54 2.28
C ARG A 151 24.94 2.31 3.54
N VAL A 152 23.62 2.08 3.38
CA VAL A 152 22.68 1.81 4.49
C VAL A 152 23.11 0.58 5.32
N LYS A 153 23.47 -0.54 4.67
CA LYS A 153 23.86 -1.79 5.35
C LYS A 153 25.13 -1.63 6.19
N ARG A 154 26.06 -0.77 5.78
CA ARG A 154 27.29 -0.45 6.52
C ARG A 154 27.01 0.36 7.79
N TYR A 155 26.06 1.29 7.74
CA TYR A 155 25.66 2.12 8.89
C TYR A 155 24.86 1.35 9.94
N SER A 156 23.89 0.52 9.55
CA SER A 156 23.13 -0.34 10.48
C SER A 156 24.07 -1.23 11.33
N LYS A 157 25.11 -1.81 10.69
CA LYS A 157 26.10 -2.65 11.37
C LYS A 157 27.02 -1.86 12.32
N LEU A 158 27.26 -0.58 12.07
CA LEU A 158 28.04 0.30 12.93
C LEU A 158 27.26 0.75 14.18
N TYR A 159 25.95 0.97 14.04
CA TYR A 159 25.09 1.38 15.16
C TYR A 159 24.95 0.26 16.21
N TYR A 160 24.65 -0.97 15.78
CA TYR A 160 24.59 -2.14 16.67
C TYR A 160 25.94 -2.53 17.31
N ARG A 161 27.06 -2.02 16.79
CA ARG A 161 28.40 -2.26 17.34
C ARG A 161 28.85 -1.18 18.34
N LYS A 162 28.12 -0.07 18.45
CA LYS A 162 28.37 0.98 19.47
C LYS A 162 27.55 0.80 20.75
N GLU A 163 26.50 -0.01 20.72
CA GLU A 163 25.66 -0.35 21.89
C GLU A 163 26.10 -1.65 22.60
N LYS A 164 27.26 -2.20 22.24
CA LYS A 164 27.98 -3.24 22.99
C LYS A 164 29.33 -2.69 23.42
#